data_AF-A0A4Q5PDM8-F1
#
_entry.id   AF-A0A4Q5PDM8-F1
#
_cell.length_a   1.000
_cell.length_b   1.000
_cell.length_c   1.000
_cell.angle_alpha   90.00
_cell.angle_beta   90.00
_cell.angle_gamma   90.00
#
_symmetry.space_group_name_H-M   'P 1'
#
loop_
_entity.id
_entity.type
_entity.pdbx_description
1 polymer ?
#
loop_
_entity_poly.entity_id
_entity_poly.type
_entity_poly.pdbx_seq_one_letter_code
_entity_poly.pdbx_strand_id
1 'polypeptide(L)'
;MNVIAFRESQSGRWTETELRILAEALDAGPRGQGWEAGLTDQGDAQFYLLGPDQACTLCVSRIGRLYVLEDGEGTLLFEHGSLQLVAMHAQRALRRTRWPLVARVVMVWCAIRHMIHDRVEPILLEGEELLVHIAPQLAAYV
;
A
#
# COMPACT_ATOMS: atom_id res chain seq x y z
N MET A 1 11.34 22.83 2.22
CA MET A 1 10.14 21.97 2.33
C MET A 1 9.65 22.11 3.75
N ASN A 2 8.51 22.75 3.93
CA ASN A 2 8.07 23.31 5.21
C ASN A 2 7.33 22.24 6.03
N VAL A 3 7.73 22.04 7.28
CA VAL A 3 7.02 21.20 8.24
C VAL A 3 5.67 21.86 8.48
N ILE A 4 4.57 21.25 8.05
CA ILE A 4 3.25 21.70 8.46
C ILE A 4 3.08 21.21 9.90
N ALA A 5 3.50 22.05 10.85
CA ALA A 5 3.10 21.93 12.23
C ALA A 5 1.57 21.86 12.29
N PHE A 6 1.03 21.10 13.25
CA PHE A 6 -0.40 21.07 13.54
C PHE A 6 -0.92 22.51 13.53
N ARG A 7 -1.68 22.87 12.49
CA ARG A 7 -2.41 24.15 12.48
C ARG A 7 -3.49 24.00 13.53
N GLU A 8 -3.26 24.58 14.70
CA GLU A 8 -4.15 24.57 15.87
C GLU A 8 -5.60 24.97 15.54
N SER A 9 -5.86 25.59 14.38
CA SER A 9 -7.19 26.01 13.94
C SER A 9 -7.92 25.04 13.00
N GLN A 10 -7.31 23.94 12.54
CA GLN A 10 -7.90 23.03 11.54
C GLN A 10 -7.97 21.56 11.96
N SER A 11 -7.66 21.23 13.22
CA SER A 11 -7.89 19.89 13.76
C SER A 11 -9.37 19.48 13.79
N GLY A 12 -10.31 20.33 13.35
CA GLY A 12 -11.69 19.94 13.07
C GLY A 12 -12.29 19.12 14.20
N ARG A 13 -12.42 19.69 15.40
CA ARG A 13 -12.90 19.00 16.62
C ARG A 13 -12.09 17.77 17.08
N TRP A 14 -11.11 17.27 16.34
CA TRP A 14 -10.21 16.23 16.82
C TRP A 14 -9.31 16.77 17.91
N THR A 15 -9.11 15.96 18.95
CA THR A 15 -8.05 16.16 19.92
C THR A 15 -6.73 15.67 19.36
N GLU A 16 -5.62 16.24 19.85
CA GLU A 16 -4.27 15.81 19.47
C GLU A 16 -4.02 14.33 19.78
N THR A 17 -4.60 13.83 20.88
CA THR A 17 -4.52 12.41 21.24
C THR A 17 -5.21 11.52 20.20
N GLU A 18 -6.40 11.90 19.72
CA GLU A 18 -7.09 11.12 18.69
C GLU A 18 -6.31 11.11 17.37
N LEU A 19 -5.81 12.27 16.94
CA LEU A 19 -5.00 12.36 15.72
C LEU A 19 -3.72 11.54 15.83
N ARG A 20 -3.05 11.56 16.97
CA ARG A 20 -1.85 10.74 17.21
C ARG A 20 -2.17 9.25 17.14
N ILE A 21 -3.26 8.79 17.76
CA ILE A 21 -3.68 7.38 17.70
C ILE A 21 -3.89 6.93 16.24
N LEU A 22 -4.60 7.75 15.45
CA LEU A 22 -4.85 7.45 14.04
C LEU A 22 -3.57 7.48 13.22
N ALA A 23 -2.74 8.50 13.39
CA ALA A 23 -1.48 8.65 12.67
C ALA A 23 -0.51 7.48 12.96
N GLU A 24 -0.36 7.10 14.22
CA GLU A 24 0.50 5.97 14.61
C GLU A 24 -0.04 4.63 14.09
N ALA A 25 -1.34 4.38 14.20
CA ALA A 25 -1.92 3.11 13.77
C ALA A 25 -1.88 2.90 12.25
N LEU A 26 -2.01 4.00 11.49
CA LEU A 26 -2.08 3.99 10.03
C LEU A 26 -0.74 4.32 9.36
N ASP A 27 0.33 4.51 10.15
CA ASP A 27 1.63 4.96 9.66
C ASP A 27 1.51 6.23 8.80
N ALA A 28 0.68 7.18 9.27
CA ALA A 28 0.40 8.42 8.58
C ALA A 28 1.36 9.52 9.08
N GLY A 29 2.14 10.13 8.18
CA GLY A 29 3.16 11.11 8.59
C GLY A 29 4.20 11.42 7.51
N PRO A 30 5.27 12.18 7.85
CA PRO A 30 6.21 12.77 6.88
C PRO A 30 6.97 11.76 6.01
N ARG A 31 7.09 10.51 6.47
CA ARG A 31 7.73 9.39 5.77
C ARG A 31 6.74 8.24 5.49
N GLY A 32 5.50 8.41 5.92
CA GLY A 32 4.45 7.41 5.87
C GLY A 32 3.38 7.79 4.85
N GLN A 33 2.17 7.30 5.06
CA GLN A 33 1.04 7.59 4.20
C GLN A 33 0.53 9.03 4.41
N GLY A 34 0.15 9.72 3.33
CA GLY A 34 -0.43 11.06 3.41
C GLY A 34 -1.77 11.03 4.14
N TRP A 35 -2.10 12.10 4.85
CA TRP A 35 -3.39 12.22 5.53
C TRP A 35 -3.84 13.68 5.59
N GLU A 36 -5.16 13.85 5.70
CA GLU A 36 -5.81 15.15 5.88
C GLU A 36 -6.89 15.06 6.96
N ALA A 37 -7.24 16.19 7.56
CA ALA A 37 -8.38 16.30 8.47
C ALA A 37 -9.37 17.33 7.94
N GLY A 38 -10.65 17.03 8.11
CA GLY A 38 -11.74 17.88 7.67
C GLY A 38 -12.96 17.75 8.58
N LEU A 39 -14.09 18.23 8.07
CA LEU A 39 -15.38 18.13 8.73
C LEU A 39 -16.40 17.51 7.77
N THR A 40 -17.33 16.72 8.29
CA THR A 40 -18.53 16.31 7.55
C THR A 40 -19.46 17.51 7.34
N ASP A 41 -20.48 17.36 6.49
CA ASP A 41 -21.53 18.37 6.30
C ASP A 41 -22.27 18.73 7.62
N GLN A 42 -22.27 17.82 8.59
CA GLN A 42 -22.84 18.05 9.93
C GLN A 42 -21.83 18.66 10.92
N GLY A 43 -20.61 18.94 10.48
CA GLY A 43 -19.54 19.49 11.30
C GLY A 43 -18.89 18.46 12.23
N ASP A 44 -19.01 17.16 11.92
CA ASP A 44 -18.31 16.10 12.65
C ASP A 44 -16.86 16.00 12.20
N ALA A 45 -15.99 15.60 13.13
CA ALA A 45 -14.56 15.48 12.87
C ALA A 45 -14.29 14.35 11.87
N GLN A 46 -13.49 14.59 10.83
CA GLN A 46 -13.18 13.59 9.83
C GLN A 46 -11.68 13.52 9.54
N PHE A 47 -11.14 12.31 9.42
CA PHE A 47 -9.75 12.00 9.14
C PHE A 47 -9.68 11.19 7.87
N TYR A 48 -8.88 11.63 6.91
CA TYR A 48 -8.72 11.01 5.61
C TYR A 48 -7.31 10.46 5.47
N LEU A 49 -7.20 9.19 5.13
CA LEU A 49 -5.94 8.58 4.73
C LEU A 49 -5.85 8.57 3.20
N LEU A 50 -4.79 9.15 2.66
CA LEU A 50 -4.61 9.37 1.23
C LEU A 50 -3.73 8.28 0.60
N GLY A 51 -4.11 7.83 -0.58
CA GLY A 51 -3.30 6.98 -1.44
C GLY A 51 -2.26 7.77 -2.24
N PRO A 52 -1.46 7.09 -3.08
CA PRO A 52 -0.44 7.74 -3.91
C PRO A 52 -0.98 8.86 -4.80
N ASP A 53 -2.19 8.67 -5.33
CA ASP A 53 -2.86 9.61 -6.25
C ASP A 53 -3.67 10.68 -5.52
N GLN A 54 -3.43 10.88 -4.21
CA GLN A 54 -4.22 11.75 -3.32
C GLN A 54 -5.71 11.34 -3.18
N ALA A 55 -6.10 10.18 -3.73
CA ALA A 55 -7.41 9.61 -3.52
C ALA A 55 -7.57 9.11 -2.07
N CYS A 56 -8.74 9.30 -1.48
CA CYS A 56 -9.04 8.73 -0.17
C CYS A 56 -9.00 7.19 -0.25
N THR A 57 -8.25 6.57 0.65
CA THR A 57 -8.19 5.10 0.77
C THR A 57 -9.03 4.61 1.95
N LEU A 58 -8.99 5.36 3.05
CA LEU A 58 -9.80 5.13 4.25
C LEU A 58 -10.18 6.46 4.87
N CYS A 59 -11.33 6.49 5.51
CA CYS A 59 -11.85 7.63 6.23
C CYS A 59 -12.24 7.21 7.66
N VAL A 60 -11.91 8.01 8.66
CA VAL A 60 -12.42 7.86 10.03
C VAL A 60 -13.17 9.12 10.43
N SER A 61 -14.43 8.98 10.81
CA SER A 61 -15.30 10.08 11.25
C SER A 61 -15.67 9.92 12.72
N ARG A 62 -15.71 11.00 13.50
CA ARG A 62 -16.23 11.00 14.88
C ARG A 62 -17.64 11.59 14.92
N ILE A 63 -18.64 10.72 14.87
CA ILE A 63 -20.06 11.08 14.83
C ILE A 63 -20.65 10.86 16.22
N GLY A 64 -20.94 11.96 16.93
CA GLY A 64 -21.39 11.91 18.32
C GLY A 64 -20.38 11.23 19.24
N ARG A 65 -20.70 10.02 19.72
CA ARG A 65 -19.84 9.21 20.61
C ARG A 65 -19.18 8.02 19.90
N LEU A 66 -19.42 7.87 18.60
CA LEU A 66 -18.92 6.77 17.80
C LEU A 66 -17.82 7.25 16.87
N TYR A 67 -16.88 6.36 16.61
CA TYR A 67 -15.93 6.46 15.53
C TYR A 67 -16.37 5.51 14.44
N VAL A 68 -16.46 6.03 13.22
CA VAL A 68 -16.94 5.34 12.03
C VAL A 68 -15.78 5.23 11.07
N LEU A 69 -15.49 4.02 10.60
CA LEU A 69 -14.45 3.73 9.61
C LEU A 69 -15.12 3.36 8.29
N GLU A 70 -14.74 4.09 7.24
CA GLU A 70 -15.22 3.90 5.88
C GLU A 70 -14.05 3.65 4.93
N ASP A 71 -14.32 3.01 3.79
CA ASP A 71 -13.38 2.99 2.67
C ASP A 71 -13.45 4.28 1.84
N GLY A 72 -12.55 4.39 0.85
CA GLY A 72 -12.50 5.53 -0.07
C GLY A 72 -13.75 5.77 -0.91
N GLU A 73 -14.67 4.80 -0.96
CA GLU A 73 -15.95 4.88 -1.68
C GLU A 73 -17.13 5.21 -0.75
N GLY A 74 -16.88 5.40 0.55
CA GLY A 74 -17.90 5.68 1.55
C GLY A 74 -18.62 4.44 2.10
N THR A 75 -18.09 3.23 1.88
CA THR A 75 -18.65 2.02 2.46
C THR A 75 -18.25 1.89 3.93
N LEU A 76 -19.22 1.71 4.82
CA LEU A 76 -18.97 1.43 6.23
C LEU A 76 -18.21 0.10 6.40
N LEU A 77 -17.01 0.16 6.96
CA LEU A 77 -16.19 -1.02 7.27
C LEU A 77 -16.32 -1.43 8.74
N PHE A 78 -16.41 -0.47 9.65
CA PHE A 78 -16.49 -0.72 11.10
C PHE A 78 -16.95 0.52 11.86
N GLU A 79 -17.63 0.35 12.99
CA GLU A 79 -17.98 1.43 13.90
C GLU A 79 -17.85 1.00 15.37
N HIS A 80 -17.35 1.90 16.21
CA HIS A 80 -17.26 1.64 17.65
C HIS A 80 -17.08 2.93 18.46
N GLY A 81 -17.46 2.93 19.74
CA GLY A 81 -17.17 4.03 20.67
C GLY A 81 -15.71 4.13 21.15
N SER A 82 -14.82 3.24 20.68
CA SER A 82 -13.40 3.22 21.07
C SER A 82 -12.57 3.42 19.82
N LEU A 83 -11.83 4.53 19.79
CA LEU A 83 -10.95 4.86 18.68
C LEU A 83 -9.85 3.81 18.48
N GLN A 84 -9.38 3.18 19.55
CA GLN A 84 -8.33 2.17 19.49
C GLN A 84 -8.78 0.92 18.71
N LEU A 85 -10.04 0.49 18.93
CA LEU A 85 -10.61 -0.62 18.17
C LEU A 85 -10.81 -0.25 16.69
N VAL A 86 -11.28 0.96 16.42
CA VAL A 86 -11.42 1.46 15.05
C VAL A 86 -10.07 1.55 14.35
N ALA A 87 -9.05 2.09 15.01
CA ALA A 87 -7.68 2.19 14.48
C ALA A 87 -7.07 0.81 14.18
N MET A 88 -7.29 -0.18 15.06
CA MET A 88 -6.89 -1.57 14.81
C MET A 88 -7.57 -2.17 13.58
N HIS A 89 -8.87 -1.93 13.42
CA HIS A 89 -9.63 -2.39 12.25
C HIS A 89 -9.18 -1.69 10.97
N ALA A 90 -8.90 -0.39 11.03
CA ALA A 90 -8.37 0.39 9.92
C ALA A 90 -6.99 -0.12 9.46
N GLN A 91 -6.09 -0.44 10.40
CA GLN A 91 -4.80 -1.04 10.08
C GLN A 91 -4.95 -2.39 9.36
N ARG A 92 -5.92 -3.22 9.77
CA ARG A 92 -6.22 -4.50 9.10
C ARG A 92 -6.80 -4.29 7.70
N ALA A 93 -7.69 -3.31 7.54
CA ALA A 93 -8.27 -2.94 6.25
C ALA A 93 -7.17 -2.52 5.26
N LEU A 94 -6.22 -1.67 5.69
CA LEU A 94 -5.08 -1.27 4.85
C LEU A 94 -4.23 -2.43 4.37
N ARG A 95 -3.95 -3.39 5.27
CA ARG A 95 -3.17 -4.57 4.90
C ARG A 95 -3.89 -5.36 3.81
N ARG A 96 -5.21 -5.57 3.94
CA ARG A 96 -6.00 -6.30 2.94
C ARG A 96 -5.96 -5.65 1.56
N THR A 97 -6.02 -4.32 1.49
CA THR A 97 -5.94 -3.57 0.21
C THR A 97 -4.57 -3.73 -0.47
N ARG A 98 -3.49 -4.00 0.27
CA ARG A 98 -2.14 -4.21 -0.29
C ARG A 98 -1.94 -5.60 -0.91
N TRP A 99 -2.75 -6.61 -0.55
CA TRP A 99 -2.62 -7.98 -1.07
C TRP A 99 -2.77 -8.12 -2.59
N PRO A 100 -3.76 -7.50 -3.27
CA PRO A 100 -3.88 -7.61 -4.71
C PRO A 100 -2.68 -7.03 -5.48
N LEU A 101 -2.04 -5.98 -4.96
CA LEU A 101 -0.82 -5.42 -5.56
C LEU A 101 0.36 -6.39 -5.43
N VAL A 102 0.55 -6.96 -4.25
CA VAL A 102 1.60 -7.97 -4.01
C VAL A 102 1.37 -9.20 -4.89
N ALA A 103 0.13 -9.68 -4.98
CA ALA A 103 -0.23 -10.81 -5.83
C ALA A 103 0.11 -10.55 -7.31
N ARG A 104 -0.16 -9.34 -7.82
CA ARG A 104 0.21 -8.95 -9.19
C ARG A 104 1.72 -8.97 -9.41
N VAL A 105 2.50 -8.41 -8.49
CA VAL A 105 3.97 -8.43 -8.59
C VAL A 105 4.51 -9.85 -8.57
N VAL A 106 3.99 -10.70 -7.68
CA VAL A 106 4.37 -12.12 -7.61
C VAL A 106 4.03 -12.84 -8.91
N MET A 107 2.84 -12.61 -9.48
CA MET A 107 2.44 -13.20 -10.76
C MET A 107 3.36 -12.77 -11.91
N VAL A 108 3.70 -11.47 -11.99
CA VAL A 108 4.65 -10.95 -12.99
C VAL A 108 6.03 -11.58 -12.81
N TRP A 109 6.53 -11.67 -11.58
CA TRP A 109 7.81 -12.30 -11.28
C TRP A 109 7.83 -13.79 -11.65
N CYS A 110 6.77 -14.53 -11.32
CA CYS A 110 6.62 -15.92 -11.70
C CYS A 110 6.61 -16.09 -13.23
N ALA A 111 5.92 -15.21 -13.98
CA ALA A 111 5.92 -15.24 -15.43
C ALA A 111 7.30 -14.96 -16.03
N ILE A 112 8.03 -13.97 -15.50
CA ILE A 112 9.41 -13.67 -15.94
C ILE A 112 10.33 -14.86 -15.69
N ARG A 113 10.28 -15.44 -14.49
CA ARG A 113 11.10 -16.61 -14.14
C ARG A 113 10.82 -17.78 -15.07
N HIS A 114 9.54 -18.05 -15.35
CA HIS A 114 9.15 -19.12 -16.24
C HIS A 114 9.64 -18.88 -17.67
N MET A 115 9.54 -17.64 -18.17
CA MET A 115 10.05 -17.28 -19.49
C MET A 115 11.58 -17.42 -19.60
N ILE A 116 12.34 -17.07 -18.54
CA ILE A 116 13.79 -17.28 -18.50
C ILE A 116 14.10 -18.78 -18.54
N HIS A 117 13.41 -19.59 -17.73
CA HIS A 117 13.60 -21.04 -17.71
C HIS A 117 13.34 -21.65 -19.09
N ASP A 118 12.20 -21.32 -19.71
CA ASP A 118 11.79 -21.90 -20.99
C ASP A 118 12.59 -21.41 -22.20
N ARG A 119 13.26 -20.24 -22.12
CA ARG A 119 14.03 -19.68 -23.24
C ARG A 119 15.53 -19.89 -23.09
N VAL A 120 16.07 -19.86 -21.88
CA VAL A 120 17.53 -19.86 -21.67
C VAL A 120 18.08 -21.29 -21.59
N GLU A 121 17.37 -22.24 -20.98
CA GLU A 121 17.79 -23.65 -20.98
C GLU A 121 17.91 -24.24 -22.40
N PRO A 122 16.94 -24.08 -23.32
CA PRO A 122 17.08 -24.65 -24.66
C PRO A 122 18.17 -23.96 -25.49
N ILE A 123 18.39 -22.64 -25.33
CA ILE A 123 19.47 -21.93 -26.04
C ILE A 123 20.85 -22.38 -25.55
N LEU A 124 20.99 -22.65 -24.25
CA LEU A 124 22.23 -23.21 -23.69
C LEU A 124 22.47 -24.65 -24.15
N LEU A 125 21.42 -25.47 -24.21
CA LEU A 125 21.50 -26.85 -24.68
C LEU A 125 21.85 -26.92 -26.17
N GLU A 126 21.17 -26.12 -27.02
CA GLU A 126 21.48 -26.03 -28.45
C GLU A 126 22.89 -25.44 -28.71
N GLY A 127 23.33 -24.50 -27.86
CA GLY A 127 24.69 -23.95 -27.92
C GLY A 127 25.79 -24.97 -27.59
N GLU A 128 25.52 -25.88 -26.65
CA GLU A 128 26.43 -26.98 -26.30
C GLU A 128 26.57 -27.98 -27.47
N GLU A 129 25.46 -28.35 -28.11
CA GLU A 129 25.47 -29.26 -29.27
C GLU A 129 26.23 -28.66 -30.48
N LEU A 130 26.13 -27.34 -30.70
CA LEU A 130 26.87 -26.61 -31.74
C LEU A 130 28.38 -26.55 -31.44
N LEU A 131 28.77 -26.38 -30.18
CA LEU A 131 30.18 -26.40 -29.76
C LEU A 131 30.81 -27.79 -29.92
N VAL A 132 30.05 -28.86 -29.66
CA VAL A 132 30.51 -30.25 -29.88
C VAL A 132 30.79 -30.53 -31.37
N HIS A 133 30.07 -29.89 -32.29
CA HIS A 133 30.31 -30.03 -33.74
C HIS A 133 31.46 -29.17 -34.27
N ILE A 134 31.78 -28.04 -33.63
CA ILE A 134 32.89 -27.14 -34.04
C ILE A 134 34.23 -27.58 -33.42
N ALA A 135 34.21 -28.22 -32.24
CA ALA A 135 35.39 -28.75 -31.56
C ALA A 135 36.31 -29.62 -32.44
N PRO A 136 35.82 -30.60 -33.24
CA PRO A 136 36.69 -31.39 -34.11
C PRO A 136 37.31 -30.58 -35.27
N GLN A 137 36.68 -29.49 -35.71
CA GLN A 137 37.23 -28.66 -36.80
C GLN A 137 38.33 -27.71 -36.32
N LEU A 138 38.27 -27.26 -35.06
CA LEU A 138 39.33 -26.46 -34.43
C LEU A 138 40.54 -27.31 -34.03
N ALA A 139 40.33 -28.57 -33.64
CA ALA A 139 41.41 -29.50 -33.34
C ALA A 139 42.25 -29.91 -34.58
N ALA A 140 41.71 -29.73 -35.79
CA ALA A 140 42.41 -30.00 -37.04
C ALA A 140 43.33 -28.85 -37.52
N TYR A 141 43.30 -27.69 -36.85
CA TYR A 141 44.09 -26.49 -37.18
C TYR A 141 45.28 -26.25 -36.22
N VAL A 142 45.56 -27.20 -35.32
CA VAL A 142 46.72 -27.22 -34.41
C VAL A 142 47.66 -28.35 -34.79
#